data_AF-A0AAW7EXX5-F1
#
_entry.id   AF-A0AAW7EXX5-F1
#
_cell.length_a   1.000
_cell.length_b   1.000
_cell.length_c   1.000
_cell.angle_alpha   90.00
_cell.angle_beta   90.00
_cell.angle_gamma   90.00
#
_symmetry.space_group_name_H-M   'P 1'
#
loop_
_entity.id
_entity.type
_entity.pdbx_description
1 polymer ?
#
loop_
_entity_poly.entity_id
_entity_poly.type
_entity_poly.pdbx_seq_one_letter_code
_entity_poly.pdbx_strand_id
1 'polypeptide(L)' 'MSNYIHFRCPCCHGSQFRTSVFDVTDKNPSGAKCIFCKSPMITFDNIVSYINSGQATLDFRK' A
#
# COMPACT_ATOMS: atom_id res chain seq x y z
N MET A 1 20.18 11.29 -7.55
CA MET A 1 19.76 9.92 -7.21
C MET A 1 18.53 10.02 -6.31
N SER A 2 17.34 10.24 -6.87
CA SER A 2 16.15 10.35 -6.04
C SER A 2 15.74 8.93 -5.60
N ASN A 3 15.70 8.70 -4.29
CA ASN A 3 15.15 7.49 -3.70
C ASN A 3 13.63 7.48 -3.91
N TYR A 4 13.19 7.12 -5.12
CA TYR A 4 11.78 6.95 -5.41
C TYR A 4 11.33 5.64 -4.77
N ILE A 5 10.59 5.75 -3.69
CA ILE A 5 9.95 4.61 -3.04
C ILE A 5 8.93 4.02 -4.02
N HIS A 6 9.17 2.80 -4.48
CA HIS A 6 8.28 2.11 -5.41
C HIS A 6 7.14 1.43 -4.67
N PHE A 7 5.95 1.99 -4.81
CA PHE A 7 4.72 1.42 -4.26
C PHE A 7 3.99 0.56 -5.29
N ARG A 8 3.44 -0.56 -4.84
CA ARG A 8 2.58 -1.43 -5.64
C ARG A 8 1.37 -1.85 -4.84
N CYS A 9 0.21 -1.88 -5.49
CA CYS A 9 -1.00 -2.34 -4.86
C CYS A 9 -0.98 -3.88 -4.78
N PRO A 10 -1.17 -4.49 -3.60
CA PRO A 10 -1.26 -5.95 -3.50
C PRO A 10 -2.52 -6.50 -4.16
N CYS A 11 -3.61 -5.73 -4.21
CA CYS A 11 -4.89 -6.19 -4.73
C CYS A 11 -5.03 -6.14 -6.27
N CYS A 12 -4.54 -5.09 -6.93
CA CYS A 12 -4.71 -4.92 -8.38
C CYS A 12 -3.38 -4.79 -9.14
N HIS A 13 -2.24 -4.93 -8.45
CA HIS A 13 -0.90 -4.76 -8.98
C HIS A 13 -0.58 -3.37 -9.58
N GLY A 14 -1.51 -2.42 -9.46
CA GLY A 14 -1.33 -1.05 -9.92
C GLY A 14 -0.22 -0.33 -9.15
N SER A 15 0.44 0.62 -9.82
CA SER A 15 1.50 1.46 -9.27
C SER A 15 1.07 2.91 -9.04
N GLN A 16 -0.16 3.26 -9.45
CA GLN A 16 -0.72 4.61 -9.22
C GLN A 16 -1.41 4.67 -7.86
N PHE A 17 -1.05 5.69 -7.08
CA PHE A 17 -1.59 5.95 -5.76
C PHE A 17 -1.79 7.44 -5.50
N ARG A 18 -2.62 7.70 -4.50
CA ARG A 18 -2.67 8.99 -3.81
C ARG A 18 -2.11 8.81 -2.40
N THR A 19 -1.57 9.87 -1.84
CA THR A 19 -1.22 9.95 -0.43
C THR A 19 -2.21 10.86 0.28
N SER A 20 -2.58 10.51 1.51
CA SER A 20 -3.50 11.29 2.32
C SER A 20 -3.13 11.14 3.78
N VAL A 21 -3.08 12.25 4.52
CA VAL A 21 -2.84 12.26 5.97
C VAL A 21 -3.91 11.47 6.73
N PHE A 22 -5.13 11.41 6.20
CA PHE A 22 -6.24 10.64 6.78
C PHE A 22 -6.06 9.12 6.61
N ASP A 23 -5.23 8.70 5.65
CA ASP A 23 -4.98 7.28 5.36
C ASP A 23 -3.67 6.78 6.03
N VAL A 24 -2.99 7.64 6.79
CA VAL A 24 -1.79 7.31 7.57
C VAL A 24 -2.20 6.50 8.80
N THR A 25 -1.63 5.31 8.94
CA THR A 25 -1.82 4.41 10.09
C THR A 25 -0.51 3.71 10.41
N ASP A 26 -0.40 3.04 11.55
CA ASP A 26 0.79 2.21 11.90
C ASP A 26 1.12 1.19 10.81
N LYS A 27 0.11 0.72 10.07
CA LYS A 27 0.24 -0.26 8.98
C LYS A 27 0.42 0.36 7.59
N ASN A 28 0.16 1.66 7.44
CA ASN A 28 0.34 2.43 6.21
C ASN A 28 0.97 3.79 6.56
N PRO A 29 2.24 3.83 6.98
CA PRO A 29 2.88 5.05 7.47
C PRO A 29 2.99 6.11 6.37
N SER A 30 3.04 5.70 5.11
CA SER A 30 3.09 6.61 3.96
C SER A 30 1.71 7.16 3.56
N GLY A 31 0.63 6.68 4.17
CA GLY A 31 -0.74 7.06 3.81
C GLY A 31 -1.07 6.78 2.34
N ALA A 32 -0.36 5.85 1.69
CA ALA A 32 -0.43 5.59 0.27
C ALA A 32 -1.56 4.60 -0.03
N LYS A 33 -2.51 4.99 -0.87
CA LYS A 33 -3.61 4.13 -1.32
C LYS A 33 -3.71 4.11 -2.82
N CYS A 34 -3.95 2.92 -3.38
CA CYS A 34 -4.18 2.78 -4.81
C CYS A 34 -5.36 3.63 -5.28
N ILE A 35 -5.21 4.34 -6.39
CA ILE A 35 -6.29 5.18 -6.92
C ILE A 35 -7.49 4.35 -7.42
N PHE A 36 -7.25 3.10 -7.82
CA PHE A 36 -8.27 2.24 -8.42
C PHE A 36 -9.10 1.50 -7.37
N CYS A 37 -8.45 0.70 -6.52
CA CYS A 37 -9.11 -0.16 -5.55
C CYS A 37 -9.10 0.41 -4.12
N LYS A 38 -8.43 1.55 -3.90
CA LYS A 38 -8.27 2.21 -2.58
C LYS A 38 -7.53 1.36 -1.54
N SER A 39 -6.96 0.22 -1.91
CA SER A 39 -6.16 -0.59 -1.01
C SER A 39 -4.87 0.13 -0.61
N PRO A 40 -4.38 -0.05 0.64
CA PRO A 40 -3.06 0.43 1.04
C PRO A 40 -1.99 -0.12 0.10
N MET A 41 -1.07 0.73 -0.33
CA MET A 41 0.05 0.29 -1.14
C MET A 41 1.18 -0.26 -0.28
N ILE A 42 1.91 -1.23 -0.85
CA ILE A 42 3.11 -1.81 -0.22
C ILE A 42 4.35 -1.41 -1.01
N THR A 43 5.48 -1.22 -0.33
CA THR A 43 6.78 -1.02 -0.99
C THR A 43 7.45 -2.36 -1.22
N PHE A 44 8.36 -2.43 -2.20
CA PHE A 44 9.09 -3.67 -2.50
C PHE A 44 9.87 -4.23 -1.31
N ASP A 45 10.48 -3.38 -0.49
CA ASP A 45 11.21 -3.78 0.72
C ASP A 45 10.32 -4.45 1.78
N ASN A 46 9.01 -4.14 1.77
CA ASN A 46 8.05 -4.63 2.75
C ASN A 46 7.20 -5.80 2.24
N ILE A 47 7.45 -6.32 1.03
CA ILE A 47 6.67 -7.44 0.47
C ILE A 47 6.79 -8.68 1.35
N VAL A 48 8.00 -9.01 1.82
CA VAL A 48 8.24 -10.21 2.66
C VAL A 48 7.52 -10.08 4.00
N SER A 49 7.60 -8.92 4.64
CA SER A 49 6.91 -8.63 5.91
C SER A 49 5.38 -8.63 5.73
N TYR A 50 4.88 -8.09 4.62
CA TYR A 50 3.46 -8.08 4.29
C TYR A 50 2.92 -9.51 4.07
N ILE A 51 3.63 -10.34 3.30
CA ILE A 51 3.26 -11.75 3.07
C ILE A 51 3.27 -12.53 4.38
N ASN A 52 4.31 -12.36 5.20
CA ASN A 52 4.44 -13.06 6.48
C ASN A 52 3.37 -12.63 7.50
N SER A 53 2.86 -11.41 7.40
CA SER A 53 1.80 -10.91 8.28
C SER A 53 0.41 -11.46 7.98
N GLY A 54 0.24 -12.26 6.91
CA GLY A 54 -1.06 -12.82 6.51
C GLY A 54 -2.10 -11.78 6.09
N GLN A 55 -1.71 -10.50 5.93
CA GLN A 55 -2.60 -9.38 5.65
C GLN A 55 -2.98 -9.23 4.17
N ALA A 56 -2.88 -10.31 3.38
CA ALA A 56 -3.39 -10.36 2.02
C ALA A 56 -4.92 -10.15 1.95
N THR A 57 -5.61 -10.22 3.09
CA THR A 57 -7.04 -9.95 3.23
C THR A 57 -7.25 -8.79 4.20
N LEU A 58 -7.25 -7.55 3.73
CA LEU A 58 -7.78 -6.43 4.51
C LEU A 58 -8.92 -5.77 3.74
N ASP A 59 -10.12 -6.22 4.12
CA ASP A 59 -11.42 -5.56 4.07
C ASP A 59 -11.63 -4.52 2.96
N PHE A 60 -12.13 -5.04 1.86
CA PHE A 60 -12.93 -4.32 0.89
C PHE A 60 -14.27 -3.92 1.53
N ARG A 61 -14.34 -2.72 2.11
CA ARG A 61 -15.62 -2.04 2.26
C ARG A 61 -15.61 -0.77 1.42
N LYS A 62 -16.39 -0.84 0.34
CA LYS A 62 -16.84 0.28 -0.47
C LYS A 62 -17.63 1.25 0.41
#